data_AF-A0A3C1CJR9-F1
#
_entry.id   AF-A0A3C1CJR9-F1
#
_cell.length_a   1.000
_cell.length_b   1.000
_cell.length_c   1.000
_cell.angle_alpha   90.00
_cell.angle_beta   90.00
_cell.angle_gamma   90.00
#
_symmetry.space_group_name_H-M   'P 1'
#
loop_
_entity.id
_entity.type
_entity.pdbx_description
1 polymer ?
#
loop_
_entity_poly.entity_id
_entity_poly.type
_entity_poly.pdbx_seq_one_letter_code
_entity_poly.pdbx_strand_id
1 'polypeptide(L)'
;MNFYGVRWEYEPVEFVLEWDAQGRSRSAFRPDFYLPEHDCFVELTTLNQRLVTKKNAKVRRLRELHPDIEVKLLYQRDYEALLAKYGLARPSTPAA
;
A
#
# COMPACT_ATOMS: atom_id res chain seq x y z
N MET A 1 -10.38 -15.01 -11.16
CA MET A 1 -11.03 -13.68 -11.22
C MET A 1 -9.88 -12.69 -11.30
N ASN A 2 -9.41 -12.38 -12.51
CA ASN A 2 -8.11 -11.74 -12.71
C ASN A 2 -8.40 -10.39 -13.36
N PHE A 3 -8.40 -9.31 -12.59
CA PHE A 3 -8.34 -7.97 -13.16
C PHE A 3 -6.92 -7.84 -13.76
N TYR A 4 -6.84 -7.78 -15.09
CA TYR A 4 -5.62 -7.56 -15.89
C TYR A 4 -4.48 -8.59 -15.82
N GLY A 5 -4.67 -9.76 -15.20
CA GLY A 5 -3.67 -10.85 -15.22
C GLY A 5 -2.49 -10.69 -14.26
N VAL A 6 -2.48 -9.65 -13.42
CA VAL A 6 -1.44 -9.42 -12.42
C VAL A 6 -1.74 -10.26 -11.18
N ARG A 7 -0.76 -11.04 -10.70
CA ARG A 7 -0.86 -11.76 -9.43
C ARG A 7 -0.63 -10.81 -8.24
N TRP A 8 -1.42 -10.98 -7.19
CA TRP A 8 -1.31 -10.21 -5.96
C TRP A 8 -1.75 -11.01 -4.75
N GLU A 9 -1.24 -10.63 -3.58
CA GLU A 9 -1.60 -11.20 -2.28
C GLU A 9 -2.12 -10.09 -1.36
N TYR A 10 -3.22 -10.37 -0.64
CA TYR A 10 -3.84 -9.42 0.30
C TYR A 10 -3.21 -9.53 1.69
N GLU A 11 -2.88 -8.39 2.32
CA GLU A 11 -2.28 -8.32 3.67
C GLU A 11 -1.22 -9.43 3.93
N PRO A 12 -0.21 -9.54 3.05
CA PRO A 12 0.64 -10.73 2.96
C PRO A 12 1.54 -10.94 4.18
N VAL A 13 1.92 -9.83 4.85
CA VAL A 13 2.90 -9.84 5.94
C VAL A 13 2.76 -8.59 6.81
N GLU A 14 3.11 -8.70 8.08
CA GLU A 14 3.23 -7.57 8.99
C GLU A 14 4.70 -7.37 9.40
N PHE A 15 5.21 -6.15 9.19
CA PHE A 15 6.55 -5.76 9.58
C PHE A 15 6.51 -5.03 10.91
N VAL A 16 7.16 -5.56 11.94
CA VAL A 16 7.32 -4.87 13.21
C VAL A 16 8.44 -3.84 13.08
N LEU A 17 8.12 -2.57 13.29
CA LEU A 17 9.03 -1.43 13.09
C LEU A 17 9.70 -0.96 14.39
N GLU A 18 9.03 -1.19 15.52
CA GLU A 18 9.53 -0.82 16.84
C GLU A 18 9.04 -1.82 17.89
N TRP A 19 9.92 -2.11 18.84
CA TRP A 19 9.65 -2.97 20.00
C TRP A 19 9.76 -2.14 21.29
N ASP A 20 8.96 -2.48 22.30
CA ASP A 20 9.14 -1.94 23.65
C ASP A 20 10.16 -2.75 24.47
N ALA A 21 10.47 -2.28 25.69
CA ALA A 21 11.42 -2.93 26.58
C ALA A 21 10.96 -4.32 27.06
N GLN A 22 9.69 -4.66 26.87
CA GLN A 22 9.10 -5.95 27.21
C GLN A 22 8.98 -6.88 25.99
N GLY A 23 9.52 -6.47 24.83
CA GLY A 23 9.47 -7.26 23.60
C GLY A 23 8.11 -7.26 22.91
N ARG A 24 7.22 -6.29 23.20
CA ARG A 24 5.94 -6.13 22.49
C ARG A 24 6.08 -5.15 21.34
N SER A 25 5.37 -5.39 20.23
CA SER A 25 5.38 -4.48 19.07
C SER A 25 4.73 -3.14 19.43
N ARG A 26 5.51 -2.05 19.38
CA ARG A 26 5.01 -0.68 19.59
C ARG A 26 4.47 -0.07 18.30
N SER A 27 5.07 -0.44 17.18
CA SER A 27 4.66 0.00 15.84
C SER A 27 4.89 -1.12 14.84
N ALA A 28 3.91 -1.32 13.97
CA ALA A 28 4.01 -2.24 12.85
C ALA A 28 3.44 -1.60 11.59
N PHE A 29 3.84 -2.13 10.44
CA PHE A 29 3.35 -1.77 9.12
C PHE A 29 2.93 -3.04 8.38
N ARG A 30 1.68 -3.07 7.93
CA ARG A 30 1.12 -4.15 7.14
C ARG A 30 0.66 -3.53 5.82
N PRO A 31 1.34 -3.81 4.70
CA PRO A 31 0.91 -3.33 3.40
C PRO A 31 -0.39 -4.02 2.98
N ASP A 32 -1.24 -3.26 2.28
CA ASP A 32 -2.49 -3.79 1.75
C ASP A 32 -2.27 -4.95 0.75
N PHE A 33 -1.23 -4.86 -0.09
CA PHE A 33 -0.94 -5.86 -1.13
C PHE A 33 0.54 -6.15 -1.33
N TYR A 34 0.87 -7.34 -1.84
CA TYR A 34 2.16 -7.67 -2.47
C TYR A 34 1.94 -8.09 -3.92
N LEU A 35 2.84 -7.66 -4.80
CA LEU A 35 2.87 -8.03 -6.21
C LEU A 35 4.12 -8.86 -6.48
N PRO A 36 4.03 -10.20 -6.49
CA PRO A 36 5.20 -11.09 -6.63
C PRO A 36 6.00 -10.86 -7.92
N GLU A 37 5.32 -10.48 -9.00
CA GLU A 37 5.97 -10.24 -10.31
C GLU A 37 6.80 -8.97 -10.35
N HIS A 38 6.56 -8.05 -9.42
CA HIS A 38 7.28 -6.78 -9.30
C HIS A 38 8.11 -6.69 -8.03
N ASP A 39 8.11 -7.75 -7.20
CA ASP A 39 8.72 -7.82 -5.88
C ASP A 39 8.50 -6.55 -5.04
N CYS A 40 7.25 -6.06 -5.02
CA CYS A 40 6.93 -4.82 -4.33
C CYS A 40 5.62 -4.90 -3.57
N PHE A 41 5.59 -4.22 -2.43
CA PHE A 41 4.38 -4.03 -1.64
C PHE A 41 3.66 -2.75 -2.05
N VAL A 42 2.34 -2.78 -1.99
CA VAL A 42 1.48 -1.64 -2.30
C VAL A 42 0.62 -1.33 -1.10
N GLU A 43 0.52 -0.04 -0.81
CA GLU A 43 -0.31 0.51 0.25
C GLU A 43 -1.25 1.57 -0.34
N LEU A 44 -2.54 1.35 -0.21
CA LEU A 44 -3.57 2.31 -0.60
C LEU A 44 -3.64 3.42 0.44
N THR A 45 -3.60 4.65 -0.05
CA THR A 45 -3.62 5.84 0.81
C THR A 45 -4.77 6.76 0.43
N THR A 46 -5.69 6.96 1.38
CA THR A 46 -6.69 8.04 1.32
C THR A 46 -6.01 9.39 1.50
N LEU A 47 -6.53 10.45 0.89
CA LEU A 47 -5.94 11.79 0.86
C LEU A 47 -5.85 12.53 2.23
N ASN A 48 -6.26 11.91 3.33
CA ASN A 48 -6.17 12.55 4.65
C ASN A 48 -4.70 12.77 5.03
N GLN A 49 -4.24 14.02 4.89
CA GLN A 49 -2.83 14.40 5.08
C GLN A 49 -2.25 13.94 6.41
N ARG A 50 -3.03 14.00 7.51
CA ARG A 50 -2.55 13.58 8.83
C ARG A 50 -2.23 12.08 8.88
N LEU A 51 -3.04 11.26 8.21
CA LEU A 51 -2.81 9.81 8.12
C LEU A 51 -1.65 9.49 7.17
N VAL A 52 -1.54 10.22 6.06
CA VAL A 52 -0.44 10.10 5.10
C VAL A 52 0.92 10.37 5.76
N THR A 53 1.03 11.38 6.62
CA THR A 53 2.28 11.66 7.35
C THR A 53 2.71 10.49 8.23
N LYS A 54 1.76 9.87 8.96
CA LYS A 54 2.04 8.70 9.80
C LYS A 54 2.42 7.48 8.95
N LYS A 55 1.71 7.22 7.85
CA LYS A 55 2.07 6.13 6.92
C LYS A 55 3.48 6.33 6.34
N ASN A 56 3.82 7.54 5.89
CA ASN A 56 5.16 7.86 5.39
C ASN A 56 6.27 7.70 6.44
N ALA A 57 5.99 8.03 7.71
CA ALA A 57 6.95 7.77 8.79
C ALA A 57 7.21 6.27 8.96
N LYS A 58 6.15 5.45 8.95
CA LYS A 58 6.28 3.98 9.00
C LYS A 58 7.03 3.40 7.81
N VAL A 59 6.72 3.83 6.60
CA VAL A 59 7.42 3.38 5.37
C VAL A 59 8.90 3.76 5.39
N ARG A 60 9.23 4.98 5.85
CA ARG A 60 10.63 5.37 6.04
C ARG A 60 11.34 4.46 7.03
N ARG A 61 10.71 4.19 8.18
CA ARG A 61 11.27 3.28 9.18
C ARG A 61 11.42 1.84 8.65
N LEU A 62 10.47 1.36 7.85
CA LEU A 62 10.57 0.07 7.19
C LEU A 62 11.81 0.01 6.28
N ARG A 63 12.03 1.03 5.46
CA ARG A 63 13.20 1.08 4.55
C ARG A 63 14.53 1.18 5.29
N GLU A 64 14.55 1.80 6.47
CA GLU A 64 15.74 1.80 7.33
C GLU A 64 16.06 0.40 7.88
N LEU A 65 15.04 -0.39 8.22
CA LEU A 65 15.20 -1.74 8.78
C LEU A 65 15.37 -2.83 7.71
N HIS A 66 14.74 -2.63 6.56
CA HIS A 66 14.66 -3.55 5.44
C HIS A 66 14.88 -2.77 4.14
N PRO A 67 16.15 -2.45 3.80
CA PRO A 67 16.48 -1.62 2.64
C PRO A 67 16.09 -2.26 1.30
N ASP A 68 16.01 -3.59 1.26
CA ASP A 68 15.67 -4.35 0.05
C ASP A 68 14.16 -4.38 -0.22
N ILE A 69 13.33 -3.91 0.71
CA ILE A 69 11.87 -3.94 0.57
C ILE A 69 11.37 -2.70 -0.17
N GLU A 70 10.78 -2.91 -1.35
CA GLU A 70 10.09 -1.87 -2.08
C GLU A 70 8.63 -1.73 -1.63
N VAL A 71 8.23 -0.51 -1.25
CA VAL A 71 6.83 -0.16 -0.94
C VAL A 71 6.40 1.04 -1.76
N LYS A 72 5.27 0.91 -2.46
CA LYS A 72 4.61 1.97 -3.23
C LYS A 72 3.35 2.44 -2.53
N LEU A 73 3.27 3.74 -2.24
CA LEU A 73 2.05 4.38 -1.75
C LEU A 73 1.20 4.80 -2.96
N LEU A 74 0.04 4.19 -3.14
CA LEU A 74 -0.92 4.58 -4.18
C LEU A 74 -1.95 5.53 -3.60
N TYR A 75 -1.97 6.77 -4.08
CA TYR A 75 -2.98 7.74 -3.72
C TYR A 75 -4.22 7.56 -4.59
N GLN A 76 -5.39 7.73 -3.99
CA GLN A 76 -6.66 7.65 -4.73
C GLN A 76 -6.68 8.57 -5.96
N ARG A 77 -6.11 9.78 -5.87
CA ARG A 77 -6.01 10.71 -7.01
C ARG A 77 -5.12 10.19 -8.12
N ASP A 78 -4.02 9.53 -7.78
CA ASP A 78 -3.10 8.95 -8.77
C ASP A 78 -3.77 7.79 -9.49
N TYR A 79 -4.58 7.00 -8.76
CA TYR A 79 -5.42 5.96 -9.35
C TYR A 79 -6.48 6.56 -10.29
N GLU A 80 -7.20 7.60 -9.87
CA GLU A 80 -8.18 8.29 -10.71
C GLU A 80 -7.53 8.89 -11.97
N ALA A 81 -6.35 9.51 -11.83
CA ALA A 81 -5.59 10.04 -12.96
C ALA A 81 -5.08 8.94 -13.91
N LEU A 82 -4.64 7.79 -13.37
CA LEU A 82 -4.23 6.63 -14.14
C LEU A 82 -5.41 6.08 -14.96
N LEU A 83 -6.57 5.88 -14.32
CA LEU A 83 -7.80 5.45 -14.99
C LEU A 83 -8.19 6.40 -16.12
N ALA A 84 -8.15 7.71 -15.87
CA ALA A 84 -8.43 8.72 -16.88
C ALA A 84 -7.43 8.64 -18.06
N LYS A 85 -6.13 8.48 -17.77
CA LYS A 85 -5.07 8.38 -18.79
C LYS A 85 -5.26 7.17 -19.72
N TYR A 86 -5.75 6.05 -19.21
CA TYR A 86 -5.99 4.83 -20.00
C TYR A 86 -7.41 4.72 -20.56
N GLY A 87 -8.24 5.77 -20.45
CA GLY A 87 -9.62 5.77 -20.94
C GLY A 87 -10.54 4.79 -20.20
N LEU A 88 -10.09 4.25 -19.07
CA LEU A 88 -10.84 3.35 -18.20
C LEU A 88 -11.70 4.21 -17.26
N ALA A 89 -12.72 4.87 -17.82
CA ALA A 89 -13.69 5.58 -16.99
C ALA A 89 -14.33 4.57 -16.01
N ARG A 90 -14.52 5.02 -14.77
CA ARG A 90 -15.23 4.26 -13.72
C ARG A 90 -16.51 3.69 -14.35
N PRO A 91 -16.78 2.37 -14.31
CA PRO A 91 -18.07 1.88 -14.78
C PRO A 91 -19.13 2.64 -13.97
N SER A 92 -19.99 3.36 -14.68
CA SER A 92 -21.20 3.90 -14.11
C SER A 92 -21.91 2.74 -13.43
N THR A 93 -22.00 2.77 -12.10
CA THR A 93 -22.93 1.89 -11.38
C THR A 93 -24.27 2.02 -12.10
N PRO A 94 -24.90 0.93 -12.58
CA PRO A 94 -26.28 1.04 -13.04
C PRO A 94 -27.08 1.53 -11.85
N ALA A 95 -27.83 2.62 -12.04
CA ALA A 95 -28.77 3.10 -11.05
C ALA A 95 -29.71 1.94 -10.68
N ALA A 96 -29.81 1.67 -9.37
CA ALA A 96 -30.91 0.91 -8.80
C ALA A 96 -32.18 1.76 -8.79
#